data_AF-A0A7S0SSD1-F1
#
_entry.id   AF-A0A7S0SSD1-F1
#
_cell.length_a   1.000
_cell.length_b   1.000
_cell.length_c   1.000
_cell.angle_alpha   90.00
_cell.angle_beta   90.00
_cell.angle_gamma   90.00
#
_symmetry.space_group_name_H-M   'P 1'
#
loop_
_entity.id
_entity.type
_entity.pdbx_description
1 polymer ?
#
loop_
_entity_poly.entity_id
_entity_poly.type
_entity_poly.pdbx_seq_one_letter_code
_entity_poly.pdbx_strand_id
1 'polypeptide(L)'
;ATATMPLARRTDLGDSNYSGLEIDVCHDLQRCLKETLEGGFDFLVTPLAHPRHRRCAPSARDPTAPQLAPFARSDLLLNSSQWSSQIVGKTSPWIDADSVSAPMRRDSEAALRQELMWAAHLSLHAVLLPAPALHAANYARVVNQFLGALTHTALWVRVPVVALEVEAAEARAAAAAGAPPPAS
;
A
#
# COMPACT_ATOMS: atom_id res chain seq x y z
N ALA A 1 -28.27 2.97 -8.01
CA ALA A 1 -27.63 2.28 -6.87
C ALA A 1 -26.49 1.44 -7.43
N THR A 2 -25.28 1.99 -7.42
CA THR A 2 -24.07 1.29 -7.85
C THR A 2 -23.69 0.29 -6.76
N ALA A 3 -23.93 -1.00 -6.99
CA ALA A 3 -23.41 -2.05 -6.13
C ALA A 3 -21.89 -2.12 -6.33
N THR A 4 -21.14 -1.38 -5.51
CA THR A 4 -19.71 -1.62 -5.29
C THR A 4 -19.59 -3.06 -4.79
N MET A 5 -19.04 -3.96 -5.60
CA MET A 5 -18.81 -5.34 -5.18
C MET A 5 -17.89 -5.33 -3.96
N PRO A 6 -18.31 -5.89 -2.82
CA PRO A 6 -17.45 -5.96 -1.64
C PRO A 6 -16.29 -6.92 -1.90
N LEU A 7 -15.15 -6.61 -1.28
CA LEU A 7 -13.99 -7.51 -1.22
C LEU A 7 -14.42 -8.89 -0.68
N ALA A 8 -14.24 -9.97 -1.45
CA ALA A 8 -14.26 -11.36 -0.97
C ALA A 8 -14.32 -12.41 -2.08
N ARG A 9 -13.91 -13.63 -1.71
CA ARG A 9 -14.21 -14.86 -2.45
C ARG A 9 -15.56 -15.49 -2.06
N ARG A 10 -15.99 -15.36 -0.81
CA ARG A 10 -17.18 -16.07 -0.28
C ARG A 10 -18.44 -15.26 -0.55
N THR A 11 -19.48 -15.91 -1.06
CA THR A 11 -20.78 -15.29 -1.39
C THR A 11 -21.94 -15.85 -0.55
N ASP A 12 -21.65 -16.82 0.31
CA ASP A 12 -22.61 -17.76 0.91
C ASP A 12 -22.73 -17.66 2.44
N LEU A 13 -21.95 -16.80 3.08
CA LEU A 13 -21.88 -16.71 4.55
C LEU A 13 -22.33 -15.32 5.03
N GLY A 14 -23.65 -15.16 5.18
CA GLY A 14 -24.31 -13.88 5.47
C GLY A 14 -23.85 -13.13 6.74
N ASP A 15 -23.17 -13.82 7.68
CA ASP A 15 -22.69 -13.28 8.96
C ASP A 15 -21.16 -13.42 9.19
N SER A 16 -20.38 -13.91 8.22
CA SER A 16 -18.93 -14.08 8.43
C SER A 16 -18.18 -12.74 8.35
N ASN A 17 -17.32 -12.48 9.35
CA ASN A 17 -16.42 -11.34 9.34
C ASN A 17 -15.42 -11.46 8.17
N TYR A 18 -15.34 -10.43 7.33
CA TYR A 18 -14.34 -10.35 6.27
C TYR A 18 -12.93 -10.26 6.86
N SER A 19 -12.04 -11.10 6.34
CA SER A 19 -10.65 -11.18 6.80
C SER A 19 -9.68 -11.09 5.63
N GLY A 20 -8.65 -10.26 5.77
CA GLY A 20 -7.60 -10.11 4.77
C GLY A 20 -6.24 -10.53 5.32
N LEU A 21 -5.38 -11.05 4.46
CA LEU A 21 -3.99 -11.33 4.79
C LEU A 21 -3.10 -10.21 4.24
N GLU A 22 -2.34 -9.54 5.11
CA GLU A 22 -1.31 -8.58 4.69
C GLU A 22 0.05 -9.25 4.57
N ILE A 23 0.72 -9.02 3.43
CA ILE A 23 2.10 -9.46 3.21
C ILE A 23 3.01 -8.26 2.91
N ASP A 24 4.26 -8.33 3.37
CA ASP A 24 5.27 -7.31 3.09
C ASP A 24 6.05 -7.60 1.81
N VAL A 25 6.25 -8.87 1.49
CA VAL A 25 7.00 -9.31 0.31
C VAL A 25 6.14 -10.28 -0.48
N CYS A 26 6.00 -10.00 -1.78
CA CYS A 26 5.24 -10.83 -2.70
C CYS A 26 6.13 -11.23 -3.87
N HIS A 27 6.68 -12.45 -3.83
CA HIS A 27 7.52 -12.99 -4.89
C HIS A 27 6.71 -13.44 -6.11
N ASP A 28 5.60 -14.14 -5.88
CA ASP A 28 4.67 -14.61 -6.90
C ASP A 28 3.25 -14.27 -6.46
N LEU A 29 2.60 -13.38 -7.22
CA LEU A 29 1.26 -12.90 -6.90
C LEU A 29 0.20 -14.00 -6.94
N GLN A 30 0.26 -14.86 -7.96
CA GLN A 30 -0.75 -15.88 -8.18
C GLN A 30 -0.67 -16.93 -7.08
N ARG A 31 0.55 -17.31 -6.70
CA ARG A 31 0.79 -18.22 -5.59
C ARG A 31 0.35 -17.61 -4.26
N CYS A 32 0.77 -16.38 -3.94
CA CYS A 32 0.36 -15.71 -2.70
C CYS A 32 -1.15 -15.59 -2.59
N LEU A 33 -1.84 -15.21 -3.68
CA LEU A 33 -3.30 -15.12 -3.69
C LEU A 33 -3.94 -16.50 -3.48
N LYS A 34 -3.45 -17.54 -4.17
CA LYS A 34 -3.94 -18.91 -4.00
C LYS A 34 -3.82 -19.37 -2.55
N GLU A 35 -2.63 -19.24 -1.95
CA GLU A 35 -2.38 -19.64 -0.55
C GLU A 35 -3.25 -18.84 0.43
N THR A 36 -3.46 -17.54 0.17
CA THR A 36 -4.34 -16.68 0.98
C THR A 36 -5.78 -17.20 0.96
N LEU A 37 -6.30 -17.51 -0.22
CA LEU A 37 -7.68 -17.98 -0.40
C LEU A 37 -7.87 -19.43 0.09
N GLU A 38 -6.84 -20.27 0.03
CA GLU A 38 -6.83 -21.63 0.60
C GLU A 38 -6.74 -21.61 2.13
N GLY A 39 -6.03 -20.62 2.68
CA GLY A 39 -5.98 -20.34 4.13
C GLY A 39 -7.28 -19.80 4.71
N GLY A 40 -8.30 -19.57 3.88
CA GLY A 40 -9.60 -19.06 4.31
C GLY A 40 -9.66 -17.54 4.46
N PHE A 41 -8.70 -16.78 3.94
CA PHE A 41 -8.85 -15.33 3.87
C PHE A 41 -9.65 -14.92 2.63
N ASP A 42 -10.29 -13.76 2.70
CA ASP A 42 -11.19 -13.27 1.66
C ASP A 42 -10.45 -12.43 0.60
N PHE A 43 -9.39 -11.75 1.00
CA PHE A 43 -8.55 -10.91 0.12
C PHE A 43 -7.09 -10.85 0.59
N LEU A 44 -6.21 -10.48 -0.33
CA LEU A 44 -4.77 -10.30 -0.10
C LEU A 44 -4.42 -8.81 -0.15
N VAL A 45 -3.73 -8.31 0.87
CA VAL A 45 -3.10 -6.99 0.86
C VAL A 45 -1.64 -7.16 0.45
N THR A 46 -1.27 -6.69 -0.74
CA THR A 46 0.06 -6.90 -1.34
C THR A 46 0.67 -5.59 -1.85
N PRO A 47 2.00 -5.41 -1.80
CA PRO A 47 2.66 -4.24 -2.38
C PRO A 47 2.35 -4.07 -3.88
N LEU A 48 1.99 -2.85 -4.29
CA LEU A 48 1.76 -2.48 -5.70
C LEU A 48 3.06 -2.43 -6.49
N ALA A 49 4.10 -1.88 -5.86
CA ALA A 49 5.47 -1.90 -6.34
C ALA A 49 6.35 -2.70 -5.37
N HIS A 50 7.52 -3.13 -5.83
CA HIS A 50 8.44 -3.84 -4.95
C HIS A 50 8.88 -2.89 -3.79
N PRO A 51 8.75 -3.27 -2.50
CA PRO A 51 8.92 -2.34 -1.37
C PRO A 51 10.30 -1.67 -1.26
N ARG A 52 11.34 -2.28 -1.82
CA ARG A 52 12.71 -1.68 -1.87
C ARG A 52 13.01 -0.92 -3.16
N HIS A 53 12.06 -0.87 -4.09
CA HIS A 53 12.27 -0.31 -5.42
C HIS A 53 11.94 1.19 -5.40
N ARG A 54 12.87 1.97 -4.84
CA ARG A 54 12.76 3.43 -4.84
C ARG A 54 13.13 3.99 -6.22
N ARG A 55 12.34 4.95 -6.71
CA ARG A 55 12.58 5.65 -7.99
C ARG A 55 12.66 7.15 -7.78
N CYS A 56 13.54 7.79 -8.55
CA CYS A 56 13.56 9.24 -8.64
C CYS A 56 12.31 9.73 -9.37
N ALA A 57 11.81 10.90 -9.00
CA ALA A 57 10.72 11.55 -9.73
C ALA A 57 11.11 11.77 -11.21
N PRO A 58 10.16 11.70 -12.16
CA PRO A 58 10.46 11.95 -13.58
C PRO A 58 11.14 13.29 -13.84
N SER A 59 10.75 14.34 -13.11
CA SER A 59 11.35 15.68 -13.19
C SER A 59 12.78 15.77 -12.64
N ALA A 60 13.21 14.78 -11.87
CA ALA A 60 14.54 14.69 -11.27
C ALA A 60 15.53 13.91 -12.14
N ARG A 61 15.03 13.24 -13.17
CA ARG A 61 15.76 12.22 -13.90
C ARG A 61 16.66 12.86 -14.95
N ASP A 62 17.88 12.35 -15.04
CA ASP A 62 18.77 12.65 -16.16
C ASP A 62 18.16 12.12 -17.47
N PRO A 63 17.92 12.98 -18.48
CA PRO A 63 17.39 12.57 -19.78
C PRO A 63 18.26 11.55 -20.51
N THR A 64 19.56 11.51 -20.20
CA THR A 64 20.53 10.59 -20.82
C THR A 64 20.61 9.23 -20.11
N ALA A 65 19.99 9.08 -18.94
CA ALA A 65 20.03 7.85 -18.17
C ALA A 65 19.25 6.70 -18.85
N PRO A 66 19.76 5.45 -18.76
CA PRO A 66 19.14 4.29 -19.39
C PRO A 66 17.69 4.06 -18.95
N GLN A 67 16.89 3.44 -19.81
CA GLN A 67 15.48 3.16 -19.56
C GLN A 67 15.31 2.36 -18.26
N LEU A 68 14.41 2.81 -17.38
CA LEU A 68 14.22 2.17 -16.09
C LEU A 68 13.46 0.85 -16.27
N ALA A 69 13.77 -0.13 -15.43
CA ALA A 69 12.98 -1.34 -15.34
C ALA A 69 11.49 -1.02 -15.08
N PRO A 70 10.56 -1.90 -15.48
CA PRO A 70 9.14 -1.71 -15.20
C PRO A 70 8.87 -1.43 -13.73
N PHE A 71 8.12 -0.34 -13.50
CA PHE A 71 7.29 -0.10 -12.32
C PHE A 71 7.08 -1.16 -11.25
N ALA A 72 6.21 -2.06 -11.70
CA ALA A 72 5.43 -2.99 -10.96
C ALA A 72 5.31 -4.23 -11.86
N ARG A 73 4.67 -5.25 -11.31
CA ARG A 73 4.27 -6.44 -12.04
C ARG A 73 3.21 -6.12 -13.10
N SER A 74 3.07 -6.99 -14.09
CA SER A 74 2.02 -6.87 -15.11
C SER A 74 0.64 -7.10 -14.48
N ASP A 75 -0.33 -6.32 -14.95
CA ASP A 75 -1.77 -6.50 -14.76
C ASP A 75 -2.26 -7.87 -15.26
N LEU A 76 -1.64 -8.44 -16.30
CA LEU A 76 -1.99 -9.73 -16.89
C LEU A 76 -1.79 -10.95 -15.96
N LEU A 77 -1.16 -10.77 -14.79
CA LEU A 77 -0.97 -11.84 -13.83
C LEU A 77 -2.29 -12.35 -13.22
N LEU A 78 -3.30 -11.49 -13.12
CA LEU A 78 -4.62 -11.84 -12.61
C LEU A 78 -5.69 -11.32 -13.56
N ASN A 79 -6.88 -11.93 -13.53
CA ASN A 79 -8.00 -11.37 -14.27
C ASN A 79 -8.58 -10.14 -13.53
N SER A 80 -9.35 -9.31 -14.25
CA SER A 80 -9.90 -8.07 -13.70
C SER A 80 -10.79 -8.27 -12.47
N SER A 81 -11.49 -9.40 -12.36
CA SER A 81 -12.33 -9.73 -11.19
C SER A 81 -11.48 -10.02 -9.96
N GLN A 82 -10.38 -10.75 -10.11
CA GLN A 82 -9.45 -11.02 -9.02
C GLN A 82 -8.80 -9.73 -8.52
N TRP A 83 -8.36 -8.85 -9.41
CA TRP A 83 -7.83 -7.54 -9.03
C TRP A 83 -8.86 -6.71 -8.27
N SER A 84 -10.10 -6.64 -8.76
CA SER A 84 -11.11 -5.76 -8.18
C SER A 84 -11.76 -6.30 -6.90
N SER A 85 -11.73 -7.61 -6.63
CA SER A 85 -12.44 -8.20 -5.49
C SER A 85 -11.56 -8.94 -4.49
N GLN A 86 -10.34 -9.34 -4.86
CA GLN A 86 -9.48 -10.18 -4.03
C GLN A 86 -8.14 -9.54 -3.69
N ILE A 87 -7.83 -8.37 -4.27
CA ILE A 87 -6.58 -7.67 -4.03
C ILE A 87 -6.85 -6.29 -3.45
N VAL A 88 -6.13 -5.99 -2.37
CA VAL A 88 -5.95 -4.63 -1.84
C VAL A 88 -4.51 -4.23 -2.11
N GLY A 89 -4.32 -3.08 -2.74
CA GLY A 89 -2.99 -2.57 -3.03
C GLY A 89 -2.34 -2.00 -1.77
N LYS A 90 -1.09 -2.31 -1.50
CA LYS A 90 -0.29 -1.62 -0.47
C LYS A 90 0.72 -0.73 -1.13
N THR A 91 0.75 0.52 -0.69
CA THR A 91 1.74 1.49 -1.16
C THR A 91 3.13 1.21 -0.57
N SER A 92 4.18 1.65 -1.25
CA SER A 92 5.55 1.39 -0.82
C SER A 92 5.88 2.04 0.54
N PRO A 93 6.55 1.33 1.46
CA PRO A 93 6.80 1.82 2.83
C PRO A 93 7.84 2.94 2.92
N TRP A 94 8.62 3.18 1.85
CA TRP A 94 9.62 4.26 1.81
C TRP A 94 9.04 5.63 1.43
N ILE A 95 7.76 5.69 1.04
CA ILE A 95 7.10 6.92 0.62
C ILE A 95 6.93 7.82 1.85
N ASP A 96 7.64 8.94 1.83
CA ASP A 96 7.53 10.01 2.82
C ASP A 96 7.31 11.35 2.09
N ALA A 97 6.03 11.67 1.86
CA ALA A 97 5.62 12.87 1.13
C ALA A 97 5.84 14.16 1.93
N ASP A 98 6.14 14.10 3.21
CA ASP A 98 6.42 15.27 4.05
C ASP A 98 7.88 15.30 4.53
N SER A 99 8.74 14.49 3.90
CA SER A 99 10.16 14.42 4.22
C SER A 99 10.84 15.78 4.19
N VAL A 100 11.71 16.06 5.15
CA VAL A 100 12.50 17.32 5.22
C VAL A 100 13.39 17.46 3.99
N SER A 101 13.94 16.34 3.51
CA SER A 101 14.78 16.31 2.31
C SER A 101 13.93 16.56 1.05
N ALA A 102 14.19 17.67 0.36
CA ALA A 102 13.46 18.04 -0.86
C ALA A 102 13.51 16.97 -1.98
N PRO A 103 14.65 16.28 -2.23
CA PRO A 103 14.68 15.16 -3.18
C PRO A 103 13.74 14.01 -2.78
N MET A 104 13.84 13.54 -1.53
CA MET A 104 12.96 12.49 -0.97
C MET A 104 11.48 12.86 -1.08
N ARG A 105 11.13 14.09 -0.72
CA ARG A 105 9.75 14.59 -0.80
C ARG A 105 9.22 14.55 -2.22
N ARG A 106 9.99 15.06 -3.19
CA ARG A 106 9.63 15.06 -4.61
C ARG A 106 9.49 13.64 -5.17
N ASP A 107 10.41 12.75 -4.82
CA ASP A 107 10.37 11.34 -5.24
C ASP A 107 9.16 10.61 -4.65
N SER A 108 8.87 10.83 -3.37
CA SER A 108 7.75 10.22 -2.65
C SER A 108 6.40 10.71 -3.19
N GLU A 109 6.27 12.00 -3.49
CA GLU A 109 5.07 12.52 -4.18
C GLU A 109 4.85 11.82 -5.52
N ALA A 110 5.90 11.71 -6.34
CA ALA A 110 5.80 11.08 -7.65
C ALA A 110 5.45 9.60 -7.55
N ALA A 111 6.05 8.88 -6.59
CA ALA A 111 5.77 7.47 -6.36
C ALA A 111 4.36 7.22 -5.82
N LEU A 112 3.90 8.03 -4.85
CA LEU A 112 2.55 7.91 -4.32
C LEU A 112 1.50 8.13 -5.43
N ARG A 113 1.70 9.16 -6.28
CA ARG A 113 0.82 9.37 -7.44
C ARG A 113 0.86 8.20 -8.41
N GLN A 114 2.05 7.69 -8.72
CA GLN A 114 2.21 6.58 -9.65
C GLN A 114 1.52 5.31 -9.14
N GLU A 115 1.69 4.96 -7.86
CA GLU A 115 1.07 3.78 -7.27
C GLU A 115 -0.46 3.93 -7.17
N LEU A 116 -0.97 5.12 -6.84
CA LEU A 116 -2.41 5.37 -6.85
C LEU A 116 -3.02 5.28 -8.25
N MET A 117 -2.35 5.84 -9.26
CA MET A 117 -2.77 5.69 -10.66
C MET A 117 -2.73 4.23 -11.11
N TRP A 118 -1.77 3.45 -10.61
CA TRP A 118 -1.71 2.02 -10.90
C TRP A 118 -2.86 1.24 -10.27
N ALA A 119 -3.17 1.52 -9.01
CA ALA A 119 -4.32 0.92 -8.35
C ALA A 119 -5.63 1.24 -9.07
N ALA A 120 -5.78 2.48 -9.54
CA ALA A 120 -6.93 2.89 -10.36
C ALA A 120 -7.00 2.10 -11.68
N HIS A 121 -5.86 1.94 -12.36
CA HIS A 121 -5.75 1.17 -13.60
C HIS A 121 -6.15 -0.30 -13.39
N LEU A 122 -5.71 -0.91 -12.29
CA LEU A 122 -6.08 -2.27 -11.91
C LEU A 122 -7.52 -2.38 -11.38
N SER A 123 -8.24 -1.26 -11.24
CA SER A 123 -9.59 -1.21 -10.66
C SER A 123 -9.68 -1.85 -9.27
N LEU A 124 -8.66 -1.62 -8.43
CA LEU A 124 -8.65 -2.17 -7.07
C LEU A 124 -9.78 -1.56 -6.25
N HIS A 125 -10.41 -2.39 -5.41
CA HIS A 125 -11.45 -1.90 -4.49
C HIS A 125 -10.86 -1.00 -3.40
N ALA A 126 -9.64 -1.28 -2.94
CA ALA A 126 -9.00 -0.49 -1.90
C ALA A 126 -7.48 -0.44 -2.06
N VAL A 127 -6.89 0.64 -1.53
CA VAL A 127 -5.45 0.82 -1.42
C VAL A 127 -5.08 1.27 -0.01
N LEU A 128 -4.17 0.53 0.63
CA LEU A 128 -3.56 0.88 1.90
C LEU A 128 -2.40 1.87 1.67
N LEU A 129 -2.59 3.06 2.22
CA LEU A 129 -1.64 4.16 2.18
C LEU A 129 -0.63 4.07 3.34
N PRO A 130 0.57 4.67 3.22
CA PRO A 130 1.52 4.66 4.32
C PRO A 130 0.96 5.44 5.50
N ALA A 131 1.42 5.12 6.72
CA ALA A 131 0.99 5.82 7.91
C ALA A 131 1.39 7.31 7.80
N PRO A 132 0.45 8.25 7.98
CA PRO A 132 0.77 9.67 7.90
C PRO A 132 1.64 10.06 9.09
N ALA A 133 2.62 10.94 8.85
CA ALA A 133 3.30 11.64 9.93
C ALA A 133 2.32 12.60 10.64
N LEU A 134 2.69 13.10 11.83
CA LEU A 134 1.89 14.13 12.52
C LEU A 134 1.74 15.42 11.69
N HIS A 135 2.67 15.65 10.77
CA HIS A 135 2.80 16.81 9.90
C HIS A 135 2.71 16.31 8.45
N ALA A 136 1.50 15.93 8.06
CA ALA A 136 1.19 15.26 6.79
C ALA A 136 0.45 16.17 5.80
N ALA A 137 0.82 17.46 5.72
CA ALA A 137 0.10 18.43 4.89
C ALA A 137 0.25 18.13 3.39
N ASN A 138 1.46 17.77 2.96
CA ASN A 138 1.75 17.46 1.57
C ASN A 138 1.18 16.09 1.19
N TYR A 139 1.31 15.09 2.07
CA TYR A 139 0.64 13.81 1.95
C TYR A 139 -0.87 13.98 1.77
N ALA A 140 -1.53 14.75 2.66
CA ALA A 140 -2.97 15.02 2.58
C ALA A 140 -3.34 15.74 1.28
N ARG A 141 -2.52 16.70 0.83
CA ARG A 141 -2.72 17.38 -0.47
C ARG A 141 -2.70 16.39 -1.62
N VAL A 142 -1.73 15.49 -1.68
CA VAL A 142 -1.64 14.47 -2.74
C VAL A 142 -2.84 13.53 -2.66
N VAL A 143 -3.15 12.98 -1.48
CA VAL A 143 -4.31 12.09 -1.29
C VAL A 143 -5.63 12.76 -1.72
N ASN A 144 -5.83 14.02 -1.34
CA ASN A 144 -7.04 14.78 -1.68
C ASN A 144 -7.23 14.98 -3.19
N GLN A 145 -6.15 15.03 -3.98
CA GLN A 145 -6.23 15.06 -5.45
C GLN A 145 -6.84 13.77 -6.02
N PHE A 146 -6.68 12.64 -5.34
CA PHE A 146 -7.17 11.34 -5.78
C PHE A 146 -8.56 11.00 -5.22
N LEU A 147 -8.98 11.60 -4.11
CA LEU A 147 -10.32 11.37 -3.56
C LEU A 147 -11.45 11.68 -4.56
N GLY A 148 -11.28 12.71 -5.40
CA GLY A 148 -12.24 13.03 -6.45
C GLY A 148 -12.05 12.24 -7.75
N ALA A 149 -10.86 11.69 -7.98
CA ALA A 149 -10.53 10.96 -9.21
C ALA A 149 -10.82 9.45 -9.12
N LEU A 150 -10.78 8.88 -7.90
CA LEU A 150 -10.99 7.47 -7.64
C LEU A 150 -12.45 7.21 -7.25
N THR A 151 -13.31 6.96 -8.23
CA THR A 151 -14.76 6.77 -7.99
C THR A 151 -15.12 5.43 -7.35
N HIS A 152 -14.27 4.41 -7.49
CA HIS A 152 -14.55 3.03 -7.07
C HIS A 152 -13.45 2.42 -6.19
N THR A 153 -12.40 3.19 -5.85
CA THR A 153 -11.27 2.71 -5.04
C THR A 153 -11.26 3.45 -3.70
N ALA A 154 -11.42 2.72 -2.61
CA ALA A 154 -11.28 3.24 -1.26
C ALA A 154 -9.80 3.47 -0.90
N LEU A 155 -9.51 4.56 -0.20
CA LEU A 155 -8.18 4.83 0.34
C LEU A 155 -8.18 4.50 1.83
N TRP A 156 -7.44 3.47 2.22
CA TRP A 156 -7.30 3.05 3.61
C TRP A 156 -6.05 3.70 4.19
N VAL A 157 -6.22 4.47 5.26
CA VAL A 157 -5.11 5.12 5.96
C VAL A 157 -4.79 4.32 7.21
N ARG A 158 -3.56 3.79 7.30
CA ARG A 158 -3.11 3.07 8.50
C ARG A 158 -2.70 4.06 9.57
N VAL A 159 -3.51 4.17 10.63
CA VAL A 159 -3.20 5.00 11.81
C VAL A 159 -2.92 4.07 12.99
N PRO A 160 -1.70 4.05 13.53
CA PRO A 160 -1.40 3.24 14.71
C PRO A 160 -2.12 3.82 15.94
N VAL A 161 -2.56 2.95 16.84
CA VAL A 161 -3.25 3.34 18.09
C VAL A 161 -2.31 4.13 19.01
N VAL A 162 -1.03 3.77 19.00
CA VAL A 162 0.04 4.47 19.70
C VAL A 162 0.88 5.20 18.66
N ALA A 163 1.27 6.45 18.95
CA ALA A 163 2.16 7.18 18.06
C ALA A 163 3.49 6.43 17.90
N LEU A 164 3.96 6.28 16.67
CA LEU A 164 5.23 5.58 16.36
C LEU A 164 6.43 6.19 17.12
N GLU A 165 6.38 7.49 17.41
CA GLU A 165 7.40 8.18 18.20
C GLU A 165 7.44 7.69 19.65
N VAL A 166 6.27 7.44 20.24
CA VAL A 166 6.13 6.90 21.59
C VAL A 166 6.59 5.45 21.62
N GLU A 167 6.16 4.64 20.66
CA GLU A 167 6.57 3.24 20.54
C GLU A 167 8.08 3.11 20.29
N ALA A 168 8.67 3.97 19.46
CA ALA A 168 10.11 4.02 19.23
C ALA A 168 10.88 4.52 20.46
N ALA A 169 10.33 5.45 21.24
CA ALA A 169 10.94 5.91 22.49
C ALA A 169 10.91 4.80 23.55
N GLU A 170 9.79 4.08 23.67
CA GLU A 170 9.64 2.92 24.56
C GLU A 170 10.57 1.78 24.15
N ALA A 171 10.67 1.46 22.86
CA ALA A 171 11.60 0.45 22.35
C ALA A 171 13.07 0.82 22.62
N ARG A 172 13.44 2.10 22.46
CA ARG A 172 14.78 2.60 22.81
C ARG A 172 15.05 2.53 24.32
N ALA A 173 14.06 2.87 25.14
CA ALA A 173 14.16 2.79 26.59
C ALA A 173 14.29 1.31 27.06
N ALA A 174 13.53 0.40 26.46
CA ALA A 174 13.61 -1.04 26.73
C ALA A 174 14.94 -1.64 26.28
N ALA A 175 15.46 -1.24 25.11
CA ALA A 175 16.79 -1.64 24.64
C ALA A 175 17.91 -1.11 25.54
N ALA A 176 17.79 0.12 26.05
CA ALA A 176 18.71 0.69 27.02
C ALA A 176 18.63 0.00 28.40
N ALA A 177 17.47 -0.56 28.75
CA ALA A 177 17.24 -1.29 30.00
C ALA A 177 17.58 -2.80 29.92
N GLY A 178 17.99 -3.32 28.76
CA GLY A 178 18.34 -4.73 28.57
C GLY A 178 17.16 -5.71 28.64
N ALA A 179 15.92 -5.24 28.46
CA ALA A 179 14.73 -6.09 28.51
C ALA A 179 14.57 -6.88 27.19
N PRO A 180 14.15 -8.16 27.23
CA PRO A 180 13.85 -8.91 26.02
C PRO A 180 12.69 -8.24 25.25
N PRO A 181 12.69 -8.28 23.91
CA PRO A 181 11.65 -7.63 23.10
C PRO A 181 10.26 -8.18 23.47
N PRO A 182 9.22 -7.35 23.47
CA PRO A 182 7.86 -7.81 23.72
C PRO A 182 7.48 -8.83 22.66
N ALA A 183 6.98 -9.98 23.10
CA ALA A 183 6.49 -11.03 22.21
C ALA A 183 5.31 -10.48 21.41
N SER A 184 5.46 -10.48 20.09
CA SER A 184 4.40 -10.24 19.11
C SER A 184 3.31 -11.31 19.21
#